data_AF-X0TCG2-F1
#
_entry.id   AF-X0TCG2-F1
#
_cell.length_a   1.000
_cell.length_b   1.000
_cell.length_c   1.000
_cell.angle_alpha   90.00
_cell.angle_beta   90.00
_cell.angle_gamma   90.00
#
_symmetry.space_group_name_H-M   'P 1'
#
loop_
_entity.id
_entity.type
_entity.pdbx_description
1 polymer ?
#
loop_
_entity_poly.entity_id
_entity_poly.type
_entity_poly.pdbx_seq_one_letter_code
_entity_poly.pdbx_strand_id
1 'polypeptide(L)'
;MAERRAGFPGVWVGSRKIASIGVYVKRWITRHGLALNVDVNKCHFGMINPCGMNIEVVSLNELTKEKSSLAKVRAGILSQMEQLFGWRFVEGDAQQYWEKDW
;
A
#
# COMPACT_ATOMS: atom_id res chain seq x y z
N MET A 1 4.72 5.89 -15.45
CA MET A 1 4.17 6.53 -14.25
C MET A 1 3.19 5.58 -13.58
N ALA A 2 2.89 5.79 -12.30
CA ALA A 2 1.88 5.04 -11.57
C ALA A 2 0.59 5.85 -11.45
N GLU A 3 -0.58 5.22 -11.58
CA GLU A 3 -1.87 5.91 -11.65
C GLU A 3 -3.03 5.10 -11.04
N ARG A 4 -4.17 5.79 -10.84
CA ARG A 4 -5.44 5.15 -10.52
C ARG A 4 -6.10 4.68 -11.81
N ARG A 5 -6.65 3.46 -11.80
CA ARG A 5 -7.41 2.92 -12.93
C ARG A 5 -8.89 2.79 -12.55
N ALA A 6 -9.77 3.43 -13.32
CA ALA A 6 -11.22 3.41 -13.06
C ALA A 6 -11.75 1.97 -13.08
N GLY A 7 -12.56 1.60 -12.08
CA GLY A 7 -13.09 0.23 -11.92
C GLY A 7 -12.11 -0.79 -11.33
N PHE A 8 -10.83 -0.44 -11.13
CA PHE A 8 -9.80 -1.35 -10.62
C PHE A 8 -9.11 -0.77 -9.38
N PRO A 9 -9.58 -1.09 -8.16
CA PRO A 9 -9.01 -0.57 -6.92
C PRO A 9 -7.51 -0.85 -6.80
N GLY A 10 -6.75 0.12 -6.29
CA GLY A 10 -5.29 0.04 -6.14
C GLY A 10 -4.55 1.05 -7.02
N VAL A 11 -3.23 0.88 -7.10
CA VAL A 11 -2.33 1.70 -7.91
C VAL A 11 -1.70 0.82 -8.98
N TRP A 12 -1.58 1.36 -10.19
CA TRP A 12 -1.24 0.61 -11.39
C TRP A 12 -0.11 1.28 -12.17
N VAL A 13 0.71 0.46 -12.82
CA VAL A 13 1.75 0.89 -13.78
C VAL A 13 1.45 0.18 -15.10
N GLY A 14 0.78 0.89 -16.01
CA GLY A 14 0.14 0.26 -17.16
C GLY A 14 -0.96 -0.72 -16.70
N SER A 15 -0.91 -1.96 -17.18
CA SER A 15 -1.85 -3.03 -16.78
C SER A 15 -1.48 -3.74 -15.48
N ARG A 16 -0.31 -3.46 -14.89
CA ARG A 16 0.24 -4.21 -13.75
C ARG A 16 -0.03 -3.49 -12.44
N LYS A 17 -0.47 -4.22 -11.42
CA LYS A 17 -0.77 -3.67 -10.10
C LYS A 17 0.47 -3.55 -9.24
N ILE A 18 0.79 -2.33 -8.79
CA ILE A 18 1.93 -2.07 -7.89
C ILE A 18 1.51 -1.98 -6.42
N ALA A 19 0.27 -1.52 -6.15
CA ALA A 19 -0.26 -1.47 -4.79
C ALA A 19 -1.73 -1.87 -4.72
N SER A 20 -2.08 -2.60 -3.66
CA SER A 20 -3.45 -2.91 -3.29
C SER A 20 -3.92 -1.94 -2.22
N ILE A 21 -5.17 -1.50 -2.31
CA ILE A 21 -5.80 -0.62 -1.32
C ILE A 21 -7.10 -1.29 -0.90
N GLY A 22 -7.27 -1.46 0.40
CA GLY A 22 -8.49 -1.96 1.01
C GLY A 22 -8.66 -1.26 2.34
N VAL A 23 -9.76 -0.52 2.50
CA VAL A 23 -10.06 0.25 3.70
C VAL A 23 -11.43 -0.16 4.23
N TYR A 24 -11.53 -0.22 5.55
CA TYR A 24 -12.79 -0.42 6.25
C TYR A 24 -13.01 0.75 7.20
N VAL A 25 -14.27 1.20 7.32
CA VAL A 25 -14.63 2.30 8.21
C VAL A 25 -15.71 1.83 9.18
N LYS A 26 -15.44 1.95 10.48
CA LYS A 26 -16.40 1.69 11.55
C LYS A 26 -16.28 2.78 12.60
N ARG A 27 -17.41 3.32 13.06
CA ARG A 27 -17.46 4.40 14.07
C ARG A 27 -16.51 5.56 13.71
N TRP A 28 -16.51 5.97 12.43
CA TRP A 28 -15.65 7.06 11.91
C TRP A 28 -14.14 6.82 11.96
N ILE A 29 -13.69 5.59 12.19
CA ILE A 29 -12.27 5.22 12.22
C ILE A 29 -11.96 4.26 11.07
N THR A 30 -10.93 4.57 10.29
CA THR A 30 -10.42 3.74 9.18
C THR A 30 -9.52 2.60 9.68
N ARG A 31 -9.61 1.42 9.07
CA ARG A 31 -8.77 0.23 9.32
C ARG A 31 -8.30 -0.40 8.01
N HIS A 32 -7.35 -1.33 8.10
CA HIS A 32 -6.57 -1.94 7.00
C HIS A 32 -5.59 -0.94 6.39
N GLY A 33 -5.78 -0.50 5.14
CA GLY A 33 -4.97 0.52 4.49
C GLY A 33 -4.52 0.12 3.10
N LEU A 34 -3.19 0.13 2.89
CA LEU A 34 -2.57 -0.15 1.61
C LEU A 34 -1.42 -1.14 1.75
N ALA A 35 -1.16 -1.89 0.68
CA ALA A 35 -0.01 -2.78 0.54
C ALA A 35 0.72 -2.43 -0.76
N LEU A 36 1.94 -1.90 -0.66
CA LEU A 36 2.80 -1.57 -1.79
C LEU A 36 3.80 -2.72 -2.03
N ASN A 37 3.86 -3.21 -3.26
CA ASN A 37 4.84 -4.22 -3.65
C ASN A 37 6.22 -3.58 -3.82
N VAL A 38 7.15 -3.82 -2.88
CA VAL A 38 8.52 -3.27 -2.97
C VAL A 38 9.46 -4.21 -3.70
N ASP A 39 9.53 -5.48 -3.25
CA ASP A 39 10.35 -6.54 -3.86
C ASP A 39 9.72 -7.91 -3.50
N VAL A 40 8.49 -8.16 -3.98
CA VAL A 40 7.71 -9.33 -3.58
C VAL A 40 7.91 -10.50 -4.55
N ASN A 41 7.85 -11.73 -4.03
CA ASN A 41 7.79 -12.91 -4.89
C ASN A 41 6.42 -13.02 -5.57
N LYS A 42 6.38 -12.77 -6.89
CA LYS A 42 5.15 -12.79 -7.68
C LYS A 42 4.48 -14.17 -7.75
N CYS A 43 5.22 -15.26 -7.53
CA CYS A 43 4.65 -16.62 -7.53
C CYS A 43 3.56 -16.79 -6.46
N HIS A 44 3.62 -16.06 -5.34
CA HIS A 44 2.58 -16.11 -4.31
C HIS A 44 1.23 -15.56 -4.81
N PHE A 45 1.23 -14.63 -5.75
CA PHE A 45 -0.01 -14.11 -6.34
C PHE A 45 -0.67 -15.13 -7.28
N GLY A 46 0.10 -16.06 -7.85
CA GLY A 46 -0.44 -17.17 -8.65
C GLY A 46 -1.16 -18.24 -7.81
N MET A 47 -0.99 -18.23 -6.48
CA MET A 47 -1.67 -19.14 -5.56
C MET A 47 -3.07 -18.65 -5.18
N ILE A 48 -3.44 -17.44 -5.57
CA ILE A 48 -4.75 -16.83 -5.30
C ILE A 48 -5.41 -16.41 -6.61
N ASN A 49 -6.73 -16.35 -6.62
CA ASN A 49 -7.49 -15.75 -7.72
C ASN A 49 -8.09 -14.41 -7.26
N PRO A 50 -7.36 -13.29 -7.38
CA PRO A 50 -7.84 -12.01 -6.90
C PRO A 50 -9.04 -11.55 -7.76
N CYS A 51 -10.23 -11.53 -7.14
CA CYS A 51 -11.47 -11.01 -7.74
C CYS A 51 -11.90 -11.71 -9.06
N GLY A 52 -11.51 -12.97 -9.29
CA GLY A 52 -11.85 -13.69 -10.52
C GLY A 52 -11.12 -13.16 -11.78
N MET A 53 -10.12 -12.29 -11.60
CA MET A 53 -9.39 -11.64 -12.68
C MET A 53 -7.94 -12.07 -12.67
N ASN A 54 -7.38 -12.32 -13.86
CA ASN A 54 -5.96 -12.61 -14.00
C ASN A 54 -5.16 -11.29 -13.97
N ILE A 55 -4.87 -10.80 -12.77
CA ILE A 55 -4.16 -9.53 -12.55
C ILE A 55 -2.66 -9.80 -12.42
N GLU A 56 -1.88 -9.21 -13.32
CA GLU A 56 -0.42 -9.18 -13.18
C GLU A 56 -0.02 -8.12 -12.13
N VAL A 57 0.91 -8.48 -11.25
CA VAL A 57 1.49 -7.58 -10.25
C VAL A 57 2.92 -7.19 -10.63
N VAL A 58 3.37 -6.04 -10.12
CA VAL A 58 4.75 -5.56 -10.28
C VAL A 58 5.26 -4.97 -8.96
N SER A 59 6.54 -5.12 -8.70
CA SER A 59 7.23 -4.54 -7.55
C SER A 59 7.98 -3.26 -7.93
N LEU A 60 8.17 -2.35 -6.98
CA LEU A 60 8.96 -1.14 -7.15
C LEU A 60 10.36 -1.43 -7.71
N ASN A 61 11.05 -2.42 -7.15
CA ASN A 61 12.41 -2.78 -7.53
C ASN A 61 12.52 -3.40 -8.95
N GLU A 62 11.40 -3.76 -9.58
CA GLU A 62 11.36 -4.17 -10.99
C GLU A 62 11.24 -2.97 -11.94
N LEU A 63 10.87 -1.80 -11.43
CA LEU A 63 10.62 -0.58 -12.20
C LEU A 63 11.74 0.45 -12.08
N THR A 64 12.67 0.26 -11.13
CA THR A 64 13.76 1.19 -10.84
C THR A 64 15.11 0.57 -11.17
N LYS A 65 16.07 1.39 -11.61
CA LYS A 65 17.45 0.93 -11.86
C LYS A 65 18.16 0.51 -10.58
N GLU A 66 17.91 1.25 -9.50
CA GLU A 66 18.44 0.98 -8.17
C GLU A 66 17.35 0.36 -7.29
N LYS A 67 17.72 -0.68 -6.54
CA LYS A 67 16.81 -1.29 -5.57
C LYS A 67 16.58 -0.36 -4.39
N SER A 68 15.33 -0.22 -3.99
CA SER A 68 14.92 0.49 -2.78
C SER A 68 14.76 -0.50 -1.63
N SER A 69 15.32 -0.14 -0.47
CA SER A 69 15.08 -0.87 0.78
C SER A 69 13.71 -0.55 1.35
N LEU A 70 13.14 -1.46 2.14
CA LEU A 70 11.89 -1.21 2.86
C LEU A 70 11.97 0.03 3.75
N ALA A 71 13.13 0.30 4.38
CA ALA A 71 13.34 1.48 5.20
C ALA A 71 13.23 2.79 4.38
N LYS A 72 13.86 2.83 3.19
CA LYS A 72 13.79 3.98 2.28
C LYS A 72 12.36 4.20 1.79
N VAL A 73 11.66 3.13 1.42
CA VAL A 73 10.26 3.20 0.98
C VAL A 73 9.35 3.67 2.11
N ARG A 74 9.53 3.14 3.34
CA ARG A 74 8.78 3.56 4.52
C ARG A 74 8.95 5.06 4.78
N ALA A 75 10.18 5.56 4.77
CA ALA A 75 10.46 6.99 4.95
C ALA A 75 9.75 7.84 3.86
N GLY A 76 9.78 7.38 2.61
CA GLY A 76 9.07 8.03 1.50
C GLY A 76 7.56 8.08 1.72
N ILE A 77 6.94 6.97 2.13
CA ILE A 77 5.49 6.92 2.42
C ILE A 77 5.12 7.89 3.55
N LEU A 78 5.87 7.89 4.66
CA LEU A 78 5.61 8.80 5.78
C LEU A 78 5.68 10.26 5.35
N SER A 79 6.73 10.64 4.62
CA SER A 79 6.87 12.00 4.10
C SER A 79 5.70 12.40 3.19
N GLN A 80 5.24 11.50 2.32
CA GLN A 80 4.09 11.77 1.45
C GLN A 80 2.77 11.86 2.22
N MET A 81 2.60 11.08 3.29
CA MET A 81 1.41 11.16 4.15
C MET A 81 1.37 12.48 4.93
N GLU A 82 2.51 12.95 5.47
CA GLU A 82 2.59 14.27 6.13
C GLU A 82 2.17 15.40 5.18
N GLN A 83 2.69 15.37 3.96
CA GLN A 83 2.34 16.36 2.93
C GLN A 83 0.86 16.30 2.53
N LEU A 84 0.33 15.10 2.29
CA LEU A 84 -1.03 14.93 1.76
C LEU A 84 -2.10 15.25 2.81
N PHE A 85 -1.87 14.90 4.07
CA PHE A 85 -2.84 15.11 5.14
C PHE A 85 -2.58 16.38 5.97
N GLY A 86 -1.45 17.06 5.75
CA GLY A 86 -1.02 18.18 6.60
C GLY A 86 -0.73 17.73 8.04
N TRP A 87 -0.22 16.50 8.20
CA TRP A 87 0.06 15.88 9.50
C TRP A 87 1.54 15.91 9.81
N ARG A 88 1.86 15.64 11.07
CA ARG A 88 3.22 15.31 11.52
C ARG A 88 3.19 13.98 12.24
N PHE A 89 4.06 13.04 11.84
CA PHE A 89 4.23 11.81 12.60
C PHE A 89 5.01 12.10 13.89
N VAL A 90 4.52 11.52 14.98
CA VAL A 90 5.19 11.55 16.28
C VAL A 90 5.45 10.12 16.71
N GLU A 91 6.57 9.90 17.40
CA GLU A 91 6.81 8.61 18.05
C GLU A 91 5.76 8.37 19.14
N GLY A 92 5.27 7.15 19.22
CA GLY A 92 4.25 6.76 20.18
C GLY A 92 3.99 5.27 20.14
N ASP A 93 3.41 4.75 21.21
CA ASP A 93 2.94 3.38 21.28
C ASP A 93 1.49 3.30 20.82
N ALA A 94 1.26 2.58 19.72
CA ALA A 94 -0.06 2.40 19.15
C ALA A 94 -1.03 1.68 20.12
N GLN A 95 -0.52 0.86 21.05
CA GLN A 95 -1.36 0.14 22.02
C GLN A 95 -2.08 1.10 22.97
N GLN A 96 -1.47 2.24 23.31
CA GLN A 96 -2.08 3.29 24.15
C GLN A 96 -3.36 3.88 23.54
N TYR A 97 -3.49 3.82 22.22
CA TYR A 97 -4.66 4.28 21.48
C TYR A 97 -5.61 3.13 21.13
N TRP A 98 -5.16 1.88 21.30
CA TRP A 98 -5.87 0.69 20.86
C TRP A 98 -6.72 0.01 21.96
N GLU A 99 -6.48 0.30 23.24
CA GLU A 99 -7.18 -0.32 24.39
C GLU A 99 -8.47 0.37 24.82
N LYS A 100 -9.29 0.87 23.89
CA LYS A 100 -10.63 1.37 24.24
C LYS A 100 -11.65 0.47 23.59
N ASP A 101 -12.65 0.00 24.34
CA ASP A 101 -13.73 -0.83 23.81
C ASP A 101 -14.45 -0.12 22.65
N TRP A 102 -14.08 -0.42 21.40
CA TRP A 102 -14.67 0.16 20.19
C TRP A 102 -15.24 -0.85 19.17
#